data_AF-A0A2D5KGF5-F1
#
_entry.id   AF-A0A2D5KGF5-F1
#
_cell.length_a   1.000
_cell.length_b   1.000
_cell.length_c   1.000
_cell.angle_alpha   90.00
_cell.angle_beta   90.00
_cell.angle_gamma   90.00
#
_symmetry.space_group_name_H-M   'P 1'
#
loop_
_entity.id
_entity.type
_entity.pdbx_description
1 polymer ?
#
loop_
_entity_poly.entity_id
_entity_poly.type
_entity_poly.pdbx_seq_one_letter_code
_entity_poly.pdbx_strand_id
1 'polypeptide(L)'
;MRKITITLFLSAFAFISNAQLSKDIFPLNREFKKGGFYIAPQATVSIGNKEENTYQNQDSTYNYEVTGRGKWGYGLEIGWFHSFKKARLIHFLDAGIAYRVFKGAAEHSGELTSLSGQQLFESENEFSNQYLVASLRATNATQLGKWTFLSTSLGLNYNYLLADDYERGSDYPKSDETFLNDQSLQLHLQVGIGMRLSRQLVGIPYVETPLLTALPTDDLNPAFPFFSARYQPIIIGIKLLFLREDPMNCNAPVFDGPQPGM
;
A
#
# COMPACT_ATOMS: atom_id res chain seq x y z
N MET A 1 23.65 0.00 11.44
CA MET A 1 23.98 0.01 9.98
C MET A 1 23.59 -1.31 9.29
N ARG A 2 22.36 -1.82 9.47
CA ARG A 2 21.94 -3.13 8.94
C ARG A 2 20.56 -3.12 8.24
N LYS A 3 19.95 -1.93 8.10
CA LYS A 3 18.62 -1.74 7.49
C LYS A 3 18.65 -1.31 6.01
N ILE A 4 19.82 -0.95 5.47
CA ILE A 4 19.94 -0.41 4.10
C ILE A 4 20.07 -1.52 3.04
N THR A 5 20.51 -2.73 3.43
CA THR A 5 20.84 -3.79 2.47
C THR A 5 19.61 -4.50 1.89
N ILE A 6 18.48 -4.51 2.59
CA ILE A 6 17.26 -5.22 2.13
C ILE A 6 16.47 -4.36 1.13
N THR A 7 16.46 -3.03 1.30
CA THR A 7 15.80 -2.11 0.37
C THR A 7 16.49 -2.06 -0.99
N LEU A 8 17.82 -2.23 -1.02
CA LEU A 8 18.57 -2.27 -2.29
C LEU A 8 18.28 -3.56 -3.09
N PHE A 9 18.04 -4.68 -2.41
CA PHE A 9 17.79 -5.97 -3.07
C PHE A 9 16.42 -6.03 -3.76
N LEU A 10 15.40 -5.34 -3.24
CA LEU A 10 14.10 -5.20 -3.92
C LEU A 10 14.16 -4.22 -5.11
N SER A 11 14.99 -3.18 -5.04
CA SER A 11 15.16 -2.22 -6.15
C SER A 11 15.94 -2.81 -7.33
N ALA A 12 16.90 -3.73 -7.07
CA ALA A 12 17.73 -4.34 -8.11
C ALA A 12 16.96 -5.34 -8.99
N PHE A 13 15.91 -5.98 -8.47
CA PHE A 13 15.05 -6.86 -9.27
C PHE A 13 14.11 -6.12 -10.22
N ALA A 14 13.91 -4.81 -10.04
CA ALA A 14 13.04 -4.02 -10.89
C ALA A 14 13.67 -3.65 -12.25
N PHE A 15 14.98 -3.84 -12.44
CA PHE A 15 15.70 -3.29 -13.61
C PHE A 15 16.39 -4.31 -14.54
N ILE A 16 16.26 -5.62 -14.32
CA ILE A 16 16.89 -6.63 -15.19
C ILE A 16 15.84 -7.64 -15.67
N SER A 17 15.12 -7.27 -16.73
CA SER A 17 14.40 -8.22 -17.60
C SER A 17 13.98 -7.54 -18.90
N ASN A 18 14.96 -7.03 -19.66
CA ASN A 18 14.78 -6.76 -21.09
C ASN A 18 15.27 -7.97 -21.89
N ALA A 19 14.52 -9.07 -21.84
CA ALA A 19 14.64 -10.18 -22.80
C ALA A 19 13.29 -10.28 -23.53
N GLN A 20 13.30 -9.89 -24.80
CA GLN A 20 12.12 -9.75 -25.66
C GLN A 20 11.42 -11.10 -25.87
N LEU A 21 10.24 -11.26 -25.28
CA LEU A 21 9.16 -12.05 -25.88
C LEU A 21 8.23 -11.11 -26.65
N SER A 22 7.64 -11.58 -27.76
CA SER A 22 6.82 -10.76 -28.65
C SER A 22 5.66 -10.07 -27.92
N LYS A 23 5.50 -8.80 -28.25
CA LYS A 23 4.97 -7.72 -27.41
C LYS A 23 3.45 -7.60 -27.47
N ASP A 24 2.74 -8.36 -26.65
CA ASP A 24 1.39 -8.02 -26.20
C ASP A 24 1.39 -8.08 -24.66
N ILE A 25 2.01 -7.06 -24.08
CA ILE A 25 2.37 -6.96 -22.65
C ILE A 25 1.14 -6.96 -21.73
N PHE A 26 -0.06 -6.86 -22.29
CA PHE A 26 -1.31 -6.77 -21.56
C PHE A 26 -2.45 -7.26 -22.47
N PRO A 27 -3.49 -7.94 -21.96
CA PRO A 27 -4.62 -8.40 -22.78
C PRO A 27 -5.54 -7.26 -23.27
N LEU A 28 -5.00 -6.05 -23.47
CA LEU A 28 -5.64 -4.97 -24.20
C LEU A 28 -5.19 -5.05 -25.66
N ASN A 29 -5.56 -6.16 -26.30
CA ASN A 29 -5.64 -6.20 -27.75
C ASN A 29 -6.50 -4.98 -28.20
N ARG A 30 -6.38 -4.59 -29.47
CA ARG A 30 -7.27 -3.56 -30.07
C ARG A 30 -8.77 -3.83 -29.87
N GLU A 31 -9.13 -5.06 -29.48
CA GLU A 31 -10.46 -5.54 -29.15
C GLU A 31 -11.05 -5.06 -27.81
N PHE A 32 -10.28 -4.37 -26.95
CA PHE A 32 -10.79 -3.90 -25.66
C PHE A 32 -10.68 -2.38 -25.52
N LYS A 33 -11.68 -1.79 -24.85
CA LYS A 33 -11.65 -0.38 -24.46
C LYS A 33 -10.47 -0.13 -23.54
N LYS A 34 -9.87 1.05 -23.70
CA LYS A 34 -8.69 1.48 -22.92
C LYS A 34 -8.95 1.66 -21.42
N GLY A 35 -10.19 1.54 -20.94
CA GLY A 35 -10.46 1.69 -19.52
C GLY A 35 -11.71 0.97 -19.06
N GLY A 36 -11.74 0.68 -17.78
CA GLY A 36 -12.80 -0.07 -17.12
C GLY A 36 -12.75 0.10 -15.62
N PHE A 37 -13.72 -0.51 -14.95
CA PHE A 37 -13.78 -0.54 -13.51
C PHE A 37 -12.88 -1.65 -12.95
N TYR A 38 -12.48 -1.48 -11.71
CA TYR A 38 -11.90 -2.54 -10.91
C TYR A 38 -12.47 -2.54 -9.50
N ILE A 39 -12.40 -3.71 -8.88
CA ILE A 39 -12.63 -3.91 -7.46
C ILE A 39 -11.41 -4.61 -6.87
N ALA A 40 -11.06 -4.30 -5.64
CA ALA A 40 -9.94 -4.91 -4.95
C ALA A 40 -10.28 -5.15 -3.48
N PRO A 41 -10.67 -6.37 -3.08
CA PRO A 41 -10.64 -6.78 -1.68
C PRO A 41 -9.20 -6.75 -1.15
N GLN A 42 -9.04 -6.28 0.09
CA GLN A 42 -7.76 -6.04 0.73
C GLN A 42 -7.75 -6.62 2.15
N ALA A 43 -6.61 -7.15 2.55
CA ALA A 43 -6.23 -7.41 3.92
C ALA A 43 -5.11 -6.42 4.28
N THR A 44 -5.16 -5.90 5.49
CA THR A 44 -4.15 -4.96 6.01
C THR A 44 -3.45 -5.61 7.18
N VAL A 45 -2.15 -5.40 7.31
CA VAL A 45 -1.37 -5.82 8.48
C VAL A 45 -0.26 -4.81 8.67
N SER A 46 0.02 -4.41 9.90
CA SER A 46 1.06 -3.42 10.17
C SER A 46 2.17 -4.01 11.00
N ILE A 47 3.41 -3.95 10.55
CA ILE A 47 4.55 -4.46 11.31
C ILE A 47 5.01 -3.38 12.28
N GLY A 48 4.76 -3.59 13.57
CA GLY A 48 5.22 -2.71 14.64
C GLY A 48 6.72 -2.87 14.91
N ASN A 49 7.35 -1.80 15.38
CA ASN A 49 8.70 -1.83 15.92
C ASN A 49 8.70 -1.78 17.45
N LYS A 50 9.89 -1.91 18.01
CA LYS A 50 10.18 -1.62 19.41
C LYS A 50 10.85 -0.25 19.51
N GLU A 51 10.34 0.59 20.38
CA GLU A 51 10.86 1.93 20.69
C GLU A 51 11.13 2.02 22.20
N GLU A 52 12.24 2.64 22.54
CA GLU A 52 12.67 2.87 23.93
C GLU A 52 12.89 4.37 24.10
N ASN A 53 12.42 4.94 25.20
CA ASN A 53 12.60 6.35 25.48
C ASN A 53 12.68 6.63 26.98
N THR A 54 13.28 7.77 27.31
CA THR A 54 13.48 8.22 28.67
C THR A 54 12.92 9.62 28.82
N TYR A 55 11.93 9.76 29.70
CA TYR A 55 11.41 11.06 30.10
C TYR A 55 12.03 11.47 31.43
N GLN A 56 12.65 12.65 31.47
CA GLN A 56 13.21 13.22 32.70
C GLN A 56 12.37 14.42 33.14
N ASN A 57 11.81 14.33 34.33
CA ASN A 57 11.30 15.49 35.06
C ASN A 57 12.18 15.69 36.29
N GLN A 58 12.29 16.92 36.78
CA GLN A 58 13.29 17.40 37.75
C GLN A 58 13.75 16.36 38.79
N ASP A 59 12.81 15.68 39.47
CA ASP A 59 13.07 14.71 40.54
C ASP A 59 12.71 13.25 40.18
N SER A 60 12.28 12.98 38.93
CA SER A 60 11.83 11.65 38.49
C SER A 60 12.23 11.32 37.05
N THR A 61 12.81 10.14 36.85
CA THR A 61 13.10 9.58 35.52
C THR A 61 12.14 8.46 35.21
N TYR A 62 11.48 8.54 34.05
CA TYR A 62 10.62 7.49 33.52
C TYR A 62 11.27 6.86 32.29
N ASN A 63 11.70 5.61 32.41
CA ASN A 63 12.18 4.82 31.29
C ASN A 63 11.05 3.95 30.79
N TYR A 64 10.75 3.97 29.49
CA TYR A 64 9.71 3.12 28.94
C TYR A 64 10.12 2.50 27.61
N GLU A 65 9.53 1.35 27.36
CA GLU A 65 9.67 0.52 26.18
C GLU A 65 8.27 0.23 25.64
N VAL A 66 8.07 0.49 24.35
CA VAL A 66 6.84 0.14 23.64
C VAL A 66 7.16 -0.84 22.53
N THR A 67 6.53 -2.01 22.56
CA THR A 67 6.63 -3.03 21.52
C THR A 67 5.32 -3.10 20.73
N GLY A 68 5.38 -2.66 19.47
CA GLY A 68 4.23 -2.71 18.57
C GLY A 68 4.03 -4.10 17.93
N ARG A 69 2.80 -4.60 17.99
CA ARG A 69 2.35 -5.85 17.35
C ARG A 69 1.24 -5.58 16.33
N GLY A 70 1.43 -6.06 15.11
CA GLY A 70 0.44 -5.95 14.05
C GLY A 70 -0.75 -6.87 14.24
N LYS A 71 -1.95 -6.37 13.99
CA LYS A 71 -3.14 -7.21 13.83
C LYS A 71 -3.66 -7.12 12.40
N TRP A 72 -4.35 -8.18 11.97
CA TRP A 72 -4.98 -8.21 10.66
C TRP A 72 -6.22 -7.31 10.65
N GLY A 73 -6.31 -6.47 9.63
CA GLY A 73 -7.49 -5.71 9.25
C GLY A 73 -7.93 -6.06 7.83
N TYR A 74 -8.87 -5.29 7.33
CA TYR A 74 -9.50 -5.53 6.03
C TYR A 74 -9.74 -4.21 5.30
N GLY A 75 -9.96 -4.30 4.01
CA GLY A 75 -10.33 -3.17 3.19
C GLY A 75 -10.98 -3.57 1.89
N LEU A 76 -11.60 -2.59 1.24
CA LEU A 76 -12.16 -2.74 -0.08
C LEU A 76 -11.89 -1.47 -0.86
N GLU A 77 -11.39 -1.64 -2.07
CA GLU A 77 -11.14 -0.55 -3.00
C GLU A 77 -11.93 -0.73 -4.28
N ILE A 78 -12.50 0.35 -4.77
CA ILE A 78 -13.17 0.42 -6.07
C ILE A 78 -12.55 1.56 -6.86
N GLY A 79 -12.47 1.39 -8.18
CA GLY A 79 -11.92 2.45 -8.99
C GLY A 79 -11.99 2.22 -10.47
N TRP A 80 -11.30 3.09 -11.19
CA TRP A 80 -11.22 3.07 -12.63
C TRP A 80 -9.76 2.99 -13.08
N PHE A 81 -9.49 2.17 -14.09
CA PHE A 81 -8.19 2.10 -14.73
C PHE A 81 -8.25 2.59 -16.18
N HIS A 82 -7.17 3.19 -16.64
CA HIS A 82 -6.97 3.63 -18.02
C HIS A 82 -5.59 3.19 -18.52
N SER A 83 -5.55 2.50 -19.65
CA SER A 83 -4.35 1.98 -20.26
C SER A 83 -4.00 2.68 -21.57
N PHE A 84 -2.69 2.74 -21.86
CA PHE A 84 -2.15 3.41 -23.02
C PHE A 84 -1.63 2.42 -24.07
N LYS A 85 -1.96 2.68 -25.35
CA LYS A 85 -1.59 1.83 -26.50
C LYS A 85 -0.08 1.77 -26.79
N LYS A 86 0.73 2.74 -26.33
CA LYS A 86 2.17 2.87 -26.64
C LYS A 86 2.96 3.34 -25.41
N ALA A 87 2.78 2.64 -24.29
CA ALA A 87 3.56 2.88 -23.09
C ALA A 87 4.95 2.22 -23.17
N ARG A 88 6.00 2.95 -22.77
CA ARG A 88 7.33 2.34 -22.51
C ARG A 88 7.58 2.12 -21.01
N LEU A 89 7.12 3.04 -20.17
CA LEU A 89 7.35 3.01 -18.72
C LEU A 89 6.06 2.81 -17.91
N ILE A 90 4.95 3.40 -18.34
CA ILE A 90 3.66 3.35 -17.61
C ILE A 90 2.59 2.80 -18.53
N HIS A 91 2.20 1.55 -18.31
CA HIS A 91 1.26 0.79 -19.13
C HIS A 91 -0.20 1.14 -18.84
N PHE A 92 -0.53 1.39 -17.57
CA PHE A 92 -1.84 1.91 -17.17
C PHE A 92 -1.76 2.78 -15.93
N LEU A 93 -2.71 3.69 -15.81
CA LEU A 93 -3.01 4.43 -14.58
C LEU A 93 -4.29 3.86 -13.98
N ASP A 94 -4.35 3.84 -12.65
CA ASP A 94 -5.57 3.55 -11.94
C ASP A 94 -5.81 4.56 -10.81
N ALA A 95 -7.07 4.94 -10.66
CA ALA A 95 -7.55 5.85 -9.63
C ALA A 95 -8.67 5.16 -8.85
N GLY A 96 -8.68 5.29 -7.52
CA GLY A 96 -9.66 4.58 -6.70
C GLY A 96 -9.97 5.26 -5.38
N ILE A 97 -11.04 4.77 -4.76
CA ILE A 97 -11.41 5.08 -3.39
C ILE A 97 -11.46 3.76 -2.64
N ALA A 98 -10.80 3.70 -1.49
CA ALA A 98 -10.74 2.55 -0.62
C ALA A 98 -11.24 2.88 0.78
N TYR A 99 -11.91 1.92 1.40
CA TYR A 99 -12.11 1.89 2.84
C TYR A 99 -11.14 0.86 3.43
N ARG A 100 -10.30 1.28 4.38
CA ARG A 100 -9.26 0.43 4.99
C ARG A 100 -9.32 0.52 6.51
N VAL A 101 -9.31 -0.63 7.17
CA VAL A 101 -9.24 -0.73 8.62
C VAL A 101 -7.85 -1.22 9.00
N PHE A 102 -7.13 -0.49 9.84
CA PHE A 102 -5.85 -0.92 10.41
C PHE A 102 -6.03 -1.22 11.89
N LYS A 103 -5.44 -2.33 12.34
CA LYS A 103 -5.49 -2.77 13.73
C LYS A 103 -4.11 -3.10 14.24
N GLY A 104 -3.90 -2.92 15.53
CA GLY A 104 -2.67 -3.34 16.19
C GLY A 104 -2.82 -3.35 17.70
N ALA A 105 -1.77 -3.83 18.35
CA ALA A 105 -1.59 -3.73 19.78
C ALA A 105 -0.20 -3.17 20.08
N ALA A 106 -0.07 -2.49 21.22
CA ALA A 106 1.19 -2.00 21.75
C ALA A 106 1.33 -2.54 23.18
N GLU A 107 2.41 -3.29 23.43
CA GLU A 107 2.81 -3.64 24.78
C GLU A 107 3.68 -2.52 25.32
N HIS A 108 3.34 -2.00 26.49
CA HIS A 108 4.04 -0.92 27.17
C HIS A 108 4.64 -1.44 28.46
N SER A 109 5.94 -1.27 28.64
CA SER A 109 6.65 -1.57 29.87
C SER A 109 7.44 -0.34 30.29
N GLY A 110 7.28 0.13 31.52
CA GLY A 110 8.00 1.30 31.99
C GLY A 110 8.31 1.28 33.48
N GLU A 111 9.39 1.95 33.82
CA GLU A 111 9.91 2.09 35.18
C GLU A 111 10.02 3.59 35.52
N LEU A 112 9.25 4.01 36.53
CA LEU A 112 9.35 5.34 37.10
C LEU A 112 10.27 5.29 38.32
N THR A 113 11.42 5.95 38.23
CA THR A 113 12.33 6.17 39.35
C THR A 113 12.13 7.58 39.89
N SER A 114 11.72 7.70 41.15
CA SER A 114 11.54 8.95 41.87
C SER A 114 12.25 8.89 43.23
N LEU A 115 12.37 10.04 43.92
CA LEU A 115 12.85 10.12 45.30
C LEU A 115 12.06 9.22 46.27
N SER A 116 10.82 8.85 45.93
CA SER A 116 9.94 7.98 46.71
C SER A 116 10.10 6.47 46.42
N GLY A 117 10.96 6.08 45.48
CA GLY A 117 11.18 4.68 45.08
C GLY A 117 10.93 4.41 43.60
N GLN A 118 10.95 3.12 43.23
CA GLN A 118 10.71 2.64 41.87
C GLN A 118 9.28 2.10 41.73
N GLN A 119 8.60 2.45 40.65
CA GLN A 119 7.29 1.91 40.28
C GLN A 119 7.33 1.35 38.85
N LEU A 120 6.86 0.11 38.70
CA LEU A 120 6.77 -0.58 37.41
C LEU A 120 5.35 -0.44 36.84
N PHE A 121 5.29 -0.25 35.52
CA PHE A 121 4.07 -0.15 34.74
C PHE A 121 4.13 -1.15 33.59
N GLU A 122 3.07 -1.94 33.44
CA GLU A 122 2.88 -2.84 32.30
C GLU A 122 1.46 -2.67 31.78
N SER A 123 1.31 -2.30 30.51
CA SER A 123 0.00 -2.17 29.85
C SER A 123 0.02 -2.83 28.49
N GLU A 124 -1.12 -3.44 28.13
CA GLU A 124 -1.40 -3.85 26.76
C GLU A 124 -2.47 -2.91 26.20
N ASN A 125 -2.14 -2.25 25.10
CA ASN A 125 -3.04 -1.31 24.44
C ASN A 125 -3.39 -1.83 23.06
N GLU A 126 -4.60 -1.53 22.59
CA GLU A 126 -5.07 -1.87 21.25
C GLU A 126 -5.55 -0.63 20.51
N PHE A 127 -5.41 -0.65 19.19
CA PHE A 127 -5.98 0.37 18.31
C PHE A 127 -6.70 -0.25 17.12
N SER A 128 -7.74 0.46 16.65
CA SER A 128 -8.45 0.17 15.42
C SER A 128 -8.82 1.47 14.72
N ASN A 129 -8.15 1.76 13.60
CA ASN A 129 -8.37 2.99 12.82
C ASN A 129 -9.01 2.66 11.47
N GLN A 130 -9.99 3.46 11.08
CA GLN A 130 -10.73 3.34 9.83
C GLN A 130 -10.40 4.52 8.94
N TYR A 131 -9.93 4.26 7.73
CA TYR A 131 -9.54 5.28 6.76
C TYR A 131 -10.36 5.20 5.49
N LEU A 132 -10.72 6.37 4.98
CA LEU A 132 -11.08 6.57 3.59
C LEU A 132 -9.82 6.97 2.82
N VAL A 133 -9.50 6.26 1.76
CA VAL A 133 -8.25 6.44 1.01
C VAL A 133 -8.55 6.75 -0.44
N ALA A 134 -8.09 7.89 -0.93
CA ALA A 134 -8.04 8.17 -2.37
C ALA A 134 -6.69 7.74 -2.92
N SER A 135 -6.69 6.91 -3.96
CA SER A 135 -5.48 6.32 -4.54
C SER A 135 -5.29 6.75 -6.00
N LEU A 136 -4.04 7.01 -6.37
CA LEU A 136 -3.60 7.20 -7.76
C LEU A 136 -2.35 6.37 -7.99
N ARG A 137 -2.36 5.48 -8.97
CA ARG A 137 -1.25 4.57 -9.26
C ARG A 137 -0.86 4.60 -10.71
N ALA A 138 0.44 4.64 -10.96
CA ALA A 138 1.04 4.46 -12.27
C ALA A 138 1.74 3.10 -12.33
N THR A 139 1.26 2.25 -13.22
CA THR A 139 1.67 0.84 -13.27
C THR A 139 2.51 0.53 -14.51
N ASN A 140 3.65 -0.09 -14.29
CA ASN A 140 4.43 -0.78 -15.31
C ASN A 140 4.10 -2.27 -15.29
N ALA A 141 3.62 -2.81 -16.41
CA ALA A 141 3.42 -4.24 -16.60
C ALA A 141 4.59 -4.83 -17.40
N THR A 142 5.25 -5.84 -16.84
CA THR A 142 6.32 -6.61 -17.52
C THR A 142 5.82 -8.02 -17.75
N GLN A 143 5.74 -8.45 -19.02
CA GLN A 143 5.25 -9.78 -19.33
C GLN A 143 6.20 -10.87 -18.80
N LEU A 144 5.66 -11.82 -18.04
CA LEU A 144 6.41 -12.98 -17.53
C LEU A 144 6.12 -14.24 -18.35
N GLY A 145 4.91 -14.36 -18.90
CA GLY A 145 4.50 -15.49 -19.70
C GLY A 145 3.32 -15.16 -20.61
N LYS A 146 2.73 -16.19 -21.23
CA LYS A 146 1.60 -16.01 -22.17
C LYS A 146 0.33 -15.45 -21.52
N TRP A 147 0.10 -15.77 -20.25
CA TRP A 147 -1.12 -15.41 -19.50
C TRP A 147 -0.83 -14.56 -18.26
N THR A 148 0.44 -14.26 -18.00
CA THR A 148 0.92 -13.67 -16.75
C THR A 148 1.85 -12.49 -16.99
N PHE A 149 1.76 -11.49 -16.13
CA PHE A 149 2.62 -10.31 -16.13
C PHE A 149 2.95 -9.87 -14.70
N LEU A 150 4.15 -9.33 -14.51
CA LEU A 150 4.53 -8.61 -13.30
C LEU A 150 3.96 -7.20 -13.38
N SER A 151 3.30 -6.76 -12.32
CA SER A 151 2.75 -5.42 -12.16
C SER A 151 3.56 -4.69 -11.10
N THR A 152 4.27 -3.64 -11.49
CA THR A 152 5.00 -2.76 -10.57
C THR A 152 4.41 -1.37 -10.67
N SER A 153 3.81 -0.89 -9.59
CA SER A 153 3.11 0.39 -9.55
C SER A 153 3.70 1.30 -8.49
N LEU A 154 3.89 2.56 -8.86
CA LEU A 154 4.18 3.64 -7.93
C LEU A 154 2.95 4.52 -7.84
N GLY A 155 2.53 4.86 -6.62
CA GLY A 155 1.30 5.62 -6.42
C GLY A 155 1.31 6.52 -5.21
N LEU A 156 0.27 7.33 -5.13
CA LEU A 156 -0.04 8.21 -4.02
C LEU A 156 -1.35 7.76 -3.37
N ASN A 157 -1.35 7.69 -2.05
CA ASN A 157 -2.52 7.47 -1.22
C ASN A 157 -2.74 8.71 -0.37
N TYR A 158 -3.92 9.32 -0.47
CA TYR A 158 -4.38 10.31 0.48
C TYR A 158 -5.35 9.63 1.44
N ASN A 159 -4.94 9.47 2.70
CA ASN A 159 -5.73 8.83 3.74
C ASN A 159 -6.41 9.90 4.58
N TYR A 160 -7.71 9.73 4.80
CA TYR A 160 -8.54 10.54 5.69
C TYR A 160 -9.11 9.61 6.78
N LEU A 161 -8.81 9.92 8.04
CA LEU A 161 -9.30 9.18 9.20
C LEU A 161 -10.81 9.41 9.35
N LEU A 162 -11.58 8.32 9.36
CA LEU A 162 -13.03 8.36 9.56
C LEU A 162 -13.40 8.13 11.02
N ALA A 163 -12.75 7.16 11.64
CA ALA A 163 -13.00 6.76 13.01
C ALA A 163 -11.75 6.09 13.57
N ASP A 164 -11.52 6.32 14.86
CA ASP A 164 -10.50 5.69 15.65
C ASP A 164 -11.10 5.13 16.94
N ASP A 165 -10.50 4.04 17.39
CA ASP A 165 -10.86 3.34 18.61
C ASP A 165 -9.57 2.89 19.29
N TYR A 166 -9.46 3.21 20.58
CA TYR A 166 -8.27 2.94 21.39
C TYR A 166 -8.70 2.32 22.71
N GLU A 167 -8.25 1.09 22.95
CA GLU A 167 -8.45 0.41 24.21
C GLU A 167 -7.12 0.39 24.96
N ARG A 168 -7.11 0.90 26.19
CA ARG A 168 -5.92 0.86 27.06
C ARG A 168 -6.18 -0.12 28.20
N GLY A 169 -5.21 -0.97 28.47
CA GLY A 169 -5.24 -1.89 29.60
C GLY A 169 -5.09 -1.18 30.93
N SER A 170 -3.86 -1.16 31.47
CA SER A 170 -3.56 -0.55 32.77
C SER A 170 -3.20 0.94 32.62
N ASP A 171 -3.28 1.69 33.72
CA ASP A 171 -2.92 3.10 33.70
C ASP A 171 -1.39 3.28 33.81
N TYR A 172 -0.82 4.11 32.93
CA TYR A 172 0.60 4.48 32.90
C TYR A 172 0.74 5.97 32.50
N PRO A 173 1.91 6.59 32.72
CA PRO A 173 2.15 7.97 32.27
C PRO A 173 1.97 8.14 30.75
N LYS A 174 0.94 8.90 30.34
CA LYS A 174 0.53 9.10 28.93
C LYS A 174 1.21 10.28 28.22
N SER A 175 2.22 10.89 28.83
CA SER A 175 2.72 12.23 28.46
C SER A 175 3.33 12.33 27.06
N ASP A 176 3.73 11.21 26.44
CA ASP A 176 4.48 11.19 25.17
C ASP A 176 3.85 10.27 24.10
N GLU A 177 2.55 9.96 24.18
CA GLU A 177 1.88 9.16 23.15
C GLU A 177 1.77 9.93 21.83
N THR A 178 2.33 9.37 20.76
CA THR A 178 2.16 9.89 19.40
C THR A 178 1.16 9.03 18.62
N PHE A 179 0.25 9.71 17.93
CA PHE A 179 -0.79 9.13 17.08
C PHE A 179 -0.69 9.71 15.66
N LEU A 180 -1.19 8.98 14.66
CA LEU A 180 -1.23 9.48 13.29
C LEU A 180 -2.21 10.66 13.17
N ASN A 181 -1.82 11.69 12.42
CA ASN A 181 -2.72 12.78 12.07
C ASN A 181 -3.95 12.27 11.27
N ASP A 182 -5.05 13.01 11.39
CA ASP A 182 -6.33 12.72 10.71
C ASP A 182 -6.18 12.61 9.19
N GLN A 183 -5.16 13.24 8.61
CA GLN A 183 -4.88 13.24 7.19
C GLN A 183 -3.43 12.88 6.94
N SER A 184 -3.19 11.99 5.98
CA SER A 184 -1.84 11.68 5.54
C SER A 184 -1.76 11.48 4.04
N LEU A 185 -0.66 11.96 3.45
CA LEU A 185 -0.33 11.75 2.05
C LEU A 185 0.89 10.84 1.95
N GLN A 186 0.74 9.69 1.32
CA GLN A 186 1.77 8.66 1.28
C GLN A 186 2.09 8.25 -0.15
N LEU A 187 3.37 8.21 -0.46
CA LEU A 187 3.89 7.52 -1.62
C LEU A 187 3.95 6.03 -1.29
N HIS A 188 3.41 5.18 -2.16
CA HIS A 188 3.43 3.73 -1.97
C HIS A 188 3.93 3.00 -3.21
N LEU A 189 4.52 1.84 -2.97
CA LEU A 189 4.89 0.87 -3.98
C LEU A 189 3.92 -0.30 -3.92
N GLN A 190 3.40 -0.70 -5.06
CA GLN A 190 2.57 -1.89 -5.23
C GLN A 190 3.25 -2.84 -6.20
N VAL A 191 3.43 -4.08 -5.80
CA VAL A 191 3.99 -5.14 -6.64
C VAL A 191 2.99 -6.30 -6.67
N GLY A 192 2.68 -6.80 -7.86
CA GLY A 192 1.72 -7.88 -8.03
C GLY A 192 1.98 -8.73 -9.26
N ILE A 193 1.29 -9.87 -9.34
CA ILE A 193 1.35 -10.77 -10.50
C ILE A 193 -0.03 -10.79 -11.14
N GLY A 194 -0.15 -10.15 -12.30
CA GLY A 194 -1.35 -10.17 -13.08
C GLY A 194 -1.52 -11.47 -13.86
N MET A 195 -2.73 -12.00 -13.86
CA MET A 195 -3.12 -13.19 -14.58
C MET A 195 -4.47 -12.97 -15.26
N ARG A 196 -4.58 -13.42 -16.51
CA ARG A 196 -5.84 -13.41 -17.23
C ARG A 196 -6.73 -14.54 -16.71
N LEU A 197 -7.84 -14.21 -16.06
CA LEU A 197 -8.80 -15.18 -15.51
C LEU A 197 -9.87 -15.56 -16.54
N SER A 198 -10.31 -14.60 -17.35
CA SER A 198 -11.27 -14.83 -18.43
C SER A 198 -10.99 -13.91 -19.62
N ARG A 199 -11.85 -13.92 -20.65
CA ARG A 199 -11.71 -12.99 -21.77
C ARG A 199 -11.77 -11.53 -21.30
N GLN A 200 -12.61 -11.23 -20.31
CA GLN A 200 -12.94 -9.88 -19.83
C GLN A 200 -12.48 -9.60 -18.40
N LEU A 201 -11.80 -10.54 -17.74
CA LEU A 201 -11.38 -10.40 -16.34
C LEU A 201 -9.89 -10.68 -16.19
N VAL A 202 -9.19 -9.75 -15.54
CA VAL A 202 -7.79 -9.90 -15.12
C VAL A 202 -7.72 -9.80 -13.62
N GLY A 203 -7.11 -10.78 -12.97
CA GLY A 203 -6.82 -10.76 -11.54
C GLY A 203 -5.36 -10.40 -11.31
N ILE A 204 -5.10 -9.51 -10.36
CA ILE A 204 -3.75 -9.10 -9.96
C ILE A 204 -3.67 -9.23 -8.44
N PRO A 205 -3.30 -10.39 -7.87
CA PRO A 205 -2.79 -10.44 -6.50
C PRO A 205 -1.60 -9.49 -6.34
N TYR A 206 -1.61 -8.68 -5.30
CA TYR A 206 -0.57 -7.68 -5.03
C TYR A 206 -0.27 -7.51 -3.54
N VAL A 207 0.91 -6.95 -3.29
CA VAL A 207 1.33 -6.40 -2.01
C VAL A 207 1.67 -4.93 -2.22
N GLU A 208 1.18 -4.08 -1.33
CA GLU A 208 1.37 -2.64 -1.31
C GLU A 208 1.97 -2.21 0.03
N THR A 209 2.97 -1.33 -0.02
CA THR A 209 3.65 -0.79 1.16
C THR A 209 3.95 0.69 0.93
N PRO A 210 3.72 1.57 1.92
CA PRO A 210 4.13 2.96 1.81
C PRO A 210 5.65 3.05 1.86
N LEU A 211 6.20 3.88 0.98
CA LEU A 211 7.62 4.19 0.93
C LEU A 211 7.94 5.45 1.73
N LEU A 212 7.09 6.48 1.64
CA LEU A 212 7.31 7.78 2.23
C LEU A 212 5.97 8.43 2.61
N THR A 213 5.93 9.15 3.73
CA THR A 213 4.84 10.03 4.11
C THR A 213 5.24 11.46 3.81
N ALA A 214 4.51 12.15 2.93
CA ALA A 214 4.77 13.53 2.56
C ALA A 214 4.00 14.53 3.46
N LEU A 215 2.87 14.09 4.02
CA LEU A 215 2.08 14.85 4.99
C LEU A 215 1.71 13.92 6.17
N PRO A 216 1.97 14.31 7.43
CA PRO A 216 2.65 15.54 7.88
C PRO A 216 4.12 15.61 7.46
N THR A 217 4.67 16.83 7.36
CA THR A 217 6.04 17.09 6.88
C THR A 217 7.14 16.80 7.89
N ASP A 218 6.79 16.44 9.13
CA ASP A 218 7.70 16.42 10.27
C ASP A 218 8.64 15.21 10.29
N ASP A 219 8.21 14.10 9.69
CA ASP A 219 9.04 12.91 9.49
C ASP A 219 8.64 12.25 8.16
N LEU A 220 9.59 12.06 7.23
CA LEU A 220 9.38 11.37 5.94
C LEU A 220 9.16 9.86 6.12
N ASN A 221 8.83 9.42 7.33
CA ASN A 221 8.69 8.04 7.71
C ASN A 221 7.35 7.48 7.20
N PRO A 222 7.36 6.37 6.44
CA PRO A 222 6.15 5.69 6.00
C PRO A 222 5.33 5.01 7.12
N ALA A 223 5.91 4.81 8.31
CA ALA A 223 5.26 4.10 9.41
C ALA A 223 4.30 4.99 10.22
N PHE A 224 3.19 4.41 10.68
CA PHE A 224 2.19 5.11 11.48
C PHE A 224 2.56 5.06 12.96
N PRO A 225 2.61 6.20 13.68
CA PRO A 225 2.80 6.20 15.11
C PRO A 225 1.48 5.84 15.81
N PHE A 226 1.52 4.84 16.70
CA PHE A 226 0.45 4.52 17.63
C PHE A 226 1.07 4.15 18.97
N PHE A 227 0.64 4.79 20.06
CA PHE A 227 1.23 4.62 21.39
C PHE A 227 2.77 4.77 21.38
N SER A 228 3.29 5.61 20.48
CA SER A 228 4.73 5.84 20.29
C SER A 228 5.54 4.70 19.67
N ALA A 229 4.92 3.55 19.39
CA ALA A 229 5.46 2.57 18.46
C ALA A 229 5.11 2.95 17.01
N ARG A 230 6.00 2.61 16.08
CA ARG A 230 5.86 2.87 14.65
C ARG A 230 5.49 1.60 13.91
N TYR A 231 4.41 1.66 13.14
CA TYR A 231 3.82 0.53 12.44
C TYR A 231 3.95 0.71 10.93
N GLN A 232 4.74 -0.13 10.26
CA GLN A 232 4.84 -0.15 8.80
C GLN A 232 3.64 -0.90 8.22
N PRO A 233 2.68 -0.24 7.55
CA PRO A 233 1.51 -0.92 7.03
C PRO A 233 1.85 -1.68 5.75
N ILE A 234 1.27 -2.87 5.62
CA ILE A 234 1.34 -3.73 4.44
C ILE A 234 -0.10 -4.05 4.04
N ILE A 235 -0.43 -3.77 2.79
CA ILE A 235 -1.73 -4.06 2.21
C ILE A 235 -1.56 -5.21 1.22
N ILE A 236 -2.30 -6.29 1.43
CA ILE A 236 -2.30 -7.46 0.56
C ILE A 236 -3.67 -7.54 -0.07
N GLY A 237 -3.77 -7.67 -1.38
CA GLY A 237 -5.07 -7.66 -2.04
C GLY A 237 -5.07 -8.36 -3.39
N ILE A 238 -6.25 -8.44 -3.99
CA ILE A 238 -6.43 -8.96 -5.34
C ILE A 238 -7.21 -7.92 -6.14
N LYS A 239 -6.57 -7.28 -7.12
CA LYS A 239 -7.22 -6.33 -8.01
C LYS A 239 -7.90 -7.09 -9.16
N LEU A 240 -9.21 -6.97 -9.28
CA LEU A 240 -10.02 -7.56 -10.34
C LEU A 240 -10.37 -6.47 -11.35
N LEU A 241 -9.66 -6.47 -12.48
CA LEU A 241 -9.88 -5.52 -13.58
C LEU A 241 -10.93 -6.07 -14.55
N PHE A 242 -12.01 -5.32 -14.75
CA PHE A 242 -13.04 -5.65 -15.74
C PHE A 242 -12.74 -4.98 -17.07
N LEU A 243 -12.33 -5.77 -18.04
CA LEU A 243 -12.08 -5.35 -19.41
C LEU A 243 -13.42 -5.26 -20.16
N ARG A 244 -13.62 -4.16 -20.90
CA ARG A 244 -14.80 -4.00 -21.75
C ARG A 244 -14.41 -4.22 -23.20
N GLU A 245 -15.14 -5.09 -23.89
CA GLU A 245 -14.94 -5.31 -25.31
C GLU A 245 -15.25 -4.05 -26.12
N ASP A 246 -14.47 -3.85 -27.17
CA ASP A 246 -14.64 -2.83 -28.19
C ASP A 246 -14.83 -3.53 -29.55
N PRO A 247 -16.03 -4.04 -29.85
CA PRO A 247 -16.29 -4.81 -31.07
C PRO A 247 -16.17 -3.95 -32.34
N MET A 248 -16.08 -2.62 -32.22
CA MET A 248 -15.96 -1.68 -33.32
C MET A 248 -14.58 -1.02 -33.33
N ASN A 249 -13.57 -1.70 -33.86
CA ASN A 249 -12.40 -0.98 -34.38
C ASN A 249 -12.74 -0.37 -35.75
N CYS A 250 -13.66 0.60 -35.80
CA CYS A 250 -13.99 1.36 -37.03
C CYS A 250 -12.81 2.16 -37.61
N ASN A 251 -11.66 2.15 -36.94
CA ASN A 251 -10.40 2.72 -37.43
C ASN A 251 -9.40 1.63 -37.89
N ALA A 252 -9.85 0.40 -38.15
CA ALA A 252 -9.09 -0.49 -39.01
C ALA A 252 -9.08 0.14 -40.41
N PRO A 253 -7.90 0.47 -41.00
CA PRO A 253 -7.86 0.95 -42.37
C PRO A 253 -8.51 -0.12 -43.26
N VAL A 254 -9.59 0.25 -43.93
CA VAL A 254 -10.16 -0.57 -45.00
C VAL A 254 -9.22 -0.42 -46.19
N PHE A 255 -8.77 -1.53 -46.77
CA PHE A 255 -8.01 -1.49 -48.01
C PHE A 255 -8.95 -1.05 -49.13
N ASP A 256 -8.87 0.21 -49.54
CA ASP A 256 -9.61 0.80 -50.67
C ASP A 256 -8.77 0.75 -51.96
N GLY A 257 -8.20 -0.43 -52.22
CA GLY A 257 -7.41 -0.71 -53.43
C GLY A 257 -8.17 -1.68 -54.34
N PRO A 258 -7.84 -1.72 -55.65
CA PRO A 258 -8.48 -2.63 -56.58
C PRO A 258 -8.34 -4.08 -56.09
N GLN A 259 -9.47 -4.77 -56.02
CA GLN A 259 -9.50 -6.19 -55.68
C GLN A 259 -8.74 -6.95 -56.77
N PRO A 260 -7.74 -7.78 -56.43
CA PRO A 260 -7.12 -8.64 -57.43
C PRO A 260 -8.15 -9.70 -57.83
N GLY A 261 -8.74 -9.56 -59.03
CA GLY A 261 -9.61 -10.57 -59.62
C GLY A 261 -11.00 -10.13 -60.09
N MET A 262 -11.26 -8.84 -60.29
CA MET A 262 -12.40 -8.36 -61.10
C MET A 262 -11.92 -7.53 -62.28
#